data_AF-A0A1Q4XCG9-F1
#
_entry.id   AF-A0A1Q4XCG9-F1
#
_cell.length_a   1.000
_cell.length_b   1.000
_cell.length_c   1.000
_cell.angle_alpha   90.00
_cell.angle_beta   90.00
_cell.angle_gamma   90.00
#
_symmetry.space_group_name_H-M   'P 1'
#
loop_
_entity.id
_entity.type
_entity.pdbx_description
1 polymer ?
#
loop_
_entity_poly.entity_id
_entity_poly.type
_entity_poly.pdbx_seq_one_letter_code
_entity_poly.pdbx_strand_id
1 'polypeptide(L)'
;MRVVNLTPHVVTVVDERSRVIRRWPGAVRPARVEAVRVPVGLEVAGVPLMAEKRTRADLPEPQEGVWFIVSSVVVSAHPERRDLLVPSDLVRDGSGVVTACRSFVVSGSPVRVGGRAQDRPVPGGRPVSA
;
A
#
# COMPACT_ATOMS: atom_id res chain seq x y z
N MET A 1 10.09 -12.22 -5.34
CA MET A 1 9.58 -11.17 -4.43
C MET A 1 8.61 -11.79 -3.45
N ARG A 2 8.75 -11.49 -2.16
CA ARG A 2 7.91 -11.99 -1.08
C ARG A 2 7.00 -10.87 -0.61
N VAL A 3 5.74 -11.18 -0.32
CA VAL A 3 4.77 -10.22 0.21
C VAL A 3 4.19 -10.79 1.49
N VAL A 4 4.22 -10.00 2.57
CA VAL A 4 3.75 -10.36 3.90
C VAL A 4 2.63 -9.42 4.30
N ASN A 5 1.49 -9.95 4.73
CA ASN A 5 0.39 -9.11 5.19
C ASN A 5 0.49 -8.87 6.69
N LEU A 6 0.57 -7.60 7.10
CA LEU A 6 0.61 -7.14 8.48
C LEU A 6 -0.73 -6.56 8.95
N THR A 7 -1.78 -6.69 8.14
CA THR A 7 -3.14 -6.31 8.53
C THR A 7 -3.86 -7.45 9.25
N PRO A 8 -4.91 -7.18 10.05
CA PRO A 8 -5.62 -8.22 10.80
C PRO A 8 -6.41 -9.20 9.93
N HIS A 9 -6.86 -8.75 8.76
CA HIS A 9 -7.75 -9.51 7.89
C HIS A 9 -7.03 -10.07 6.67
N VAL A 10 -7.62 -11.09 6.06
CA VAL A 10 -7.14 -11.61 4.77
C VAL A 10 -7.25 -10.50 3.72
N VAL A 11 -6.18 -10.28 2.97
CA VAL A 11 -6.19 -9.38 1.82
C VAL A 11 -6.37 -10.22 0.57
N THR A 12 -7.50 -10.05 -0.10
CA THR A 12 -7.80 -10.70 -1.38
C THR A 12 -7.67 -9.67 -2.49
N VAL A 13 -6.87 -9.96 -3.51
CA VAL A 13 -6.77 -9.14 -4.71
C VAL A 13 -7.53 -9.81 -5.85
N VAL A 14 -8.35 -9.04 -6.56
CA VAL A 14 -9.15 -9.49 -7.71
C VAL A 14 -8.83 -8.68 -8.97
N ASP A 15 -8.98 -9.30 -10.14
CA ASP A 15 -8.90 -8.62 -11.44
C ASP A 15 -10.18 -7.83 -11.75
N GLU A 16 -10.22 -7.14 -12.89
CA GLU A 16 -11.40 -6.39 -13.36
C GLU A 16 -12.67 -7.26 -13.50
N ARG A 17 -12.50 -8.56 -13.76
CA ARG A 17 -13.57 -9.55 -13.90
C ARG A 17 -13.93 -10.23 -12.58
N SER A 18 -13.46 -9.68 -11.45
CA SER A 18 -13.69 -10.20 -10.10
C SER A 18 -13.10 -11.60 -9.85
N ARG A 19 -12.12 -12.02 -10.64
CA ARG A 19 -11.38 -13.26 -10.41
C ARG A 19 -10.26 -13.02 -9.43
N VAL A 20 -10.11 -13.93 -8.47
CA VAL A 20 -9.06 -13.82 -7.45
C VAL A 20 -7.69 -14.01 -8.10
N ILE A 21 -6.86 -12.96 -8.03
CA ILE A 21 -5.46 -12.98 -8.44
C ILE A 21 -4.62 -13.64 -7.34
N ARG A 22 -4.80 -13.18 -6.08
CA ARG A 22 -4.00 -13.66 -4.94
C ARG A 22 -4.68 -13.36 -3.61
N ARG A 23 -4.29 -14.11 -2.57
CA ARG A 23 -4.70 -13.89 -1.18
C ARG A 23 -3.50 -13.90 -0.26
N TRP A 24 -3.53 -13.05 0.76
CA TRP A 24 -2.56 -13.06 1.85
C TRP A 24 -3.28 -13.16 3.19
N PRO A 25 -2.96 -14.16 4.02
CA PRO A 25 -3.59 -14.32 5.33
C PRO A 25 -3.30 -13.10 6.22
N GLY A 26 -4.21 -12.78 7.13
CA GLY A 26 -3.98 -11.73 8.12
C GLY A 26 -2.81 -12.07 9.04
N ALA A 27 -2.14 -11.05 9.58
CA ALA A 27 -1.11 -11.25 10.59
C ALA A 27 -1.72 -11.63 11.94
N VAL A 28 -1.07 -12.59 12.61
CA VAL A 28 -1.36 -12.93 14.02
C VAL A 28 -1.09 -11.73 14.93
N ARG A 29 -0.03 -10.97 14.64
CA ARG A 29 0.29 -9.70 15.29
C ARG A 29 0.27 -8.58 14.24
N PRO A 30 -0.88 -7.92 14.04
CA PRO A 30 -0.99 -6.88 13.03
C PRO A 30 -0.23 -5.62 13.44
N ALA A 31 0.33 -4.92 12.45
CA ALA A 31 0.95 -3.62 12.65
C ALA A 31 -0.13 -2.61 13.08
N ARG A 32 0.08 -1.95 14.22
CA ARG A 32 -0.86 -0.97 14.77
C ARG A 32 -0.15 0.34 15.07
N VAL A 33 -0.81 1.42 14.71
CA VAL A 33 -0.50 2.78 15.15
C VAL A 33 -1.55 3.16 16.17
N GLU A 34 -1.12 3.63 17.33
CA GLU A 34 -2.02 4.22 18.32
C GLU A 34 -2.14 5.72 18.03
N ALA A 35 -3.36 6.24 18.09
CA ALA A 35 -3.63 7.66 17.96
C ALA A 35 -4.17 8.17 19.29
N VAL A 36 -3.43 9.09 19.92
CA VAL A 36 -3.84 9.77 21.15
C VAL A 36 -4.30 11.17 20.78
N ARG A 37 -5.54 11.50 21.14
CA ARG A 37 -6.08 12.85 20.97
C ARG A 37 -5.81 13.66 22.23
N VAL A 38 -5.15 14.81 22.05
CA VAL A 38 -4.80 15.74 23.13
C VAL A 38 -5.47 17.08 22.88
N PRO A 39 -6.19 17.65 23.86
CA PRO A 39 -6.74 19.00 23.75
C PRO A 39 -5.62 20.02 23.53
N VAL A 40 -5.82 20.95 22.60
CA VAL A 40 -4.84 22.00 22.29
C VAL A 40 -5.02 23.22 23.21
N GLY A 41 -6.13 23.29 23.96
CA GLY A 41 -6.48 24.44 24.80
C GLY A 41 -6.89 25.68 23.99
N LEU A 42 -7.24 25.49 22.71
CA LEU A 42 -7.72 26.53 21.80
C LEU A 42 -9.07 26.13 21.24
N GLU A 43 -9.88 27.12 20.88
CA GLU A 43 -11.17 26.92 20.22
C GLU A 43 -11.27 27.80 18.98
N VAL A 44 -11.96 27.32 17.95
CA VAL A 44 -12.30 28.09 16.75
C VAL A 44 -13.81 28.11 16.61
N ALA A 45 -14.40 29.32 16.63
CA ALA A 45 -15.85 29.52 16.60
C ALA A 45 -16.61 28.74 17.70
N GLY A 46 -16.02 28.63 18.91
CA GLY A 46 -16.58 27.90 20.04
C GLY A 46 -16.46 26.37 19.94
N VAL A 47 -15.66 25.86 18.98
CA VAL A 47 -15.37 24.43 18.84
C VAL A 47 -13.96 24.13 19.35
N PRO A 48 -13.79 23.21 20.30
CA PRO A 48 -12.48 22.88 20.86
C PRO A 48 -11.59 22.16 19.85
N LEU A 49 -10.34 22.62 19.75
CA LEU A 49 -9.33 22.00 18.91
C LEU A 49 -8.64 20.85 19.64
N MET A 50 -8.55 19.72 18.95
CA MET A 50 -7.84 18.51 19.40
C MET A 50 -6.68 18.25 18.44
N ALA A 51 -5.48 18.01 18.97
CA ALA A 51 -4.35 17.50 18.21
C ALA A 51 -4.34 15.98 18.29
N GLU A 52 -4.00 15.32 17.18
CA GLU A 52 -3.83 13.87 17.14
C GLU A 52 -2.33 13.53 17.11
N LYS A 53 -1.84 12.88 18.16
CA LYS A 53 -0.48 12.37 18.24
C LYS A 53 -0.51 10.88 17.93
N ARG A 54 0.15 10.48 16.85
CA ARG A 54 0.26 9.08 16.44
C ARG A 54 1.57 8.48 16.94
N THR A 55 1.52 7.25 17.45
CA THR A 55 2.72 6.45 17.74
C THR A 55 3.28 5.85 16.45
N ARG A 56 4.48 5.30 16.54
CA ARG A 56 5.09 4.55 15.43
C ARG A 56 4.58 3.10 15.49
N ALA A 57 4.33 2.48 14.33
CA ALA A 57 3.96 1.08 14.30
C ALA A 57 5.21 0.20 14.51
N ASP A 58 5.04 -0.92 15.21
CA ASP A 58 6.04 -1.97 15.25
C ASP A 58 6.02 -2.71 13.91
N LEU A 59 7.04 -2.47 13.09
CA LEU A 59 7.20 -3.05 11.77
C LEU A 59 8.52 -3.82 11.70
N PRO A 60 8.54 -4.99 11.03
CA PRO A 60 9.79 -5.65 10.71
C PRO A 60 10.73 -4.71 9.93
N GLU A 61 12.02 -4.90 10.13
CA GLU A 61 13.06 -4.20 9.38
C GLU A 61 12.89 -4.43 7.87
N PRO A 62 13.13 -3.39 7.04
CA PRO A 62 13.10 -3.53 5.59
C PRO A 62 14.05 -4.63 5.11
N GLN A 63 13.57 -5.49 4.23
CA GLN A 63 14.35 -6.58 3.64
C GLN A 63 14.25 -6.51 2.12
N GLU A 64 15.38 -6.71 1.44
CA GLU A 64 15.43 -6.66 -0.01
C GLU A 64 14.48 -7.72 -0.62
N GLY A 65 13.63 -7.26 -1.55
CA GLY A 65 12.66 -8.12 -2.22
C GLY A 65 11.46 -8.56 -1.37
N VAL A 66 11.29 -8.02 -0.15
CA VAL A 66 10.12 -8.23 0.71
C VAL A 66 9.26 -6.98 0.75
N TRP A 67 7.94 -7.15 0.62
CA TRP A 67 6.94 -6.10 0.73
C TRP A 67 5.97 -6.40 1.87
N PHE A 68 5.50 -5.38 2.57
CA PHE A 68 4.55 -5.51 3.67
C PHE A 68 3.22 -4.84 3.35
N ILE A 69 2.13 -5.59 3.43
CA ILE A 69 0.78 -5.03 3.31
C ILE A 69 0.37 -4.46 4.66
N VAL A 70 0.03 -3.17 4.69
CA VAL A 70 -0.32 -2.40 5.88
C VAL A 70 -1.52 -1.49 5.62
N SER A 71 -2.05 -0.85 6.66
CA SER A 71 -3.06 0.20 6.50
C SER A 71 -2.44 1.54 6.09
N SER A 72 -3.26 2.43 5.54
CA SER A 72 -2.82 3.81 5.21
C SER A 72 -2.27 4.58 6.41
N VAL A 73 -2.83 4.34 7.60
CA VAL A 73 -2.39 4.98 8.86
C VAL A 73 -0.96 4.58 9.20
N VAL A 74 -0.60 3.31 9.01
CA VAL A 74 0.77 2.82 9.21
C VAL A 74 1.73 3.49 8.23
N VAL A 75 1.35 3.63 6.95
CA VAL A 75 2.16 4.38 5.97
C VAL A 75 2.36 5.83 6.38
N SER A 76 1.30 6.51 6.84
CA SER A 76 1.43 7.91 7.31
C SER A 76 2.34 8.06 8.54
N ALA A 77 2.45 7.03 9.37
CA ALA A 77 3.38 7.01 10.51
C ALA A 77 4.82 6.64 10.12
N HIS A 78 5.03 6.14 8.90
CA HIS A 78 6.32 5.69 8.38
C HIS A 78 6.62 6.23 6.97
N PRO A 79 6.66 7.56 6.77
CA PRO A 79 6.88 8.17 5.45
C PRO A 79 8.25 7.85 4.83
N GLU A 80 9.21 7.38 5.63
CA GLU A 80 10.54 6.93 5.21
C GLU A 80 10.52 5.57 4.49
N ARG A 81 9.51 4.72 4.78
CA ARG A 81 9.44 3.36 4.23
C ARG A 81 9.04 3.38 2.75
N ARG A 82 9.60 2.46 1.97
CA ARG A 82 9.38 2.31 0.52
C ARG A 82 8.91 0.92 0.11
N ASP A 83 8.80 0.02 1.08
CA ASP A 83 8.45 -1.41 0.98
C ASP A 83 7.02 -1.71 1.46
N LEU A 84 6.20 -0.68 1.69
CA LEU A 84 4.84 -0.80 2.20
C LEU A 84 3.81 -0.76 1.06
N LEU A 85 2.81 -1.64 1.16
CA LEU A 85 1.68 -1.75 0.24
C LEU A 85 0.38 -1.45 0.99
N VAL A 86 -0.44 -0.55 0.45
CA VAL A 86 -1.76 -0.24 0.99
C VAL A 86 -2.83 -0.77 0.05
N PRO A 87 -3.75 -1.65 0.48
CA PRO A 87 -4.88 -2.07 -0.35
C PRO A 87 -5.67 -0.86 -0.86
N SER A 88 -5.94 -0.82 -2.18
CA SER A 88 -6.65 0.26 -2.86
C SER A 88 -7.64 -0.30 -3.87
N ASP A 89 -8.57 0.55 -4.32
CA ASP A 89 -9.69 0.14 -5.17
C ASP A 89 -10.47 -1.03 -4.52
N LEU A 90 -11.06 -0.71 -3.36
CA LEU A 90 -11.69 -1.69 -2.47
C LEU A 90 -13.01 -2.18 -3.07
N VAL A 91 -13.16 -3.49 -3.17
CA VAL A 91 -14.39 -4.17 -3.54
C VAL A 91 -15.18 -4.47 -2.27
N ARG A 92 -16.43 -4.05 -2.26
CA ARG A 92 -17.36 -4.24 -1.14
C ARG A 92 -18.49 -5.17 -1.54
N ASP A 93 -19.01 -5.93 -0.59
CA ASP A 93 -20.24 -6.69 -0.78
C ASP A 93 -21.50 -5.81 -0.65
N GLY A 94 -22.67 -6.42 -0.79
CA GLY A 94 -23.96 -5.72 -0.67
C GLY A 94 -24.25 -5.14 0.72
N SER A 95 -23.48 -5.52 1.75
CA SER A 95 -23.56 -4.95 3.10
C SER A 95 -22.54 -3.83 3.34
N GLY A 96 -21.70 -3.52 2.34
CA GLY A 96 -20.66 -2.50 2.43
C GLY A 96 -19.35 -2.99 3.07
N VAL A 97 -19.23 -4.30 3.37
CA VAL A 97 -18.01 -4.89 3.94
C VAL A 97 -16.98 -5.10 2.83
N VAL A 98 -15.72 -4.73 3.10
CA VAL A 98 -14.62 -4.91 2.15
C VAL A 98 -14.27 -6.39 2.05
N THR A 99 -14.43 -6.97 0.86
CA THR A 99 -14.18 -8.40 0.59
C THR A 99 -12.92 -8.62 -0.24
N ALA A 100 -12.51 -7.63 -1.04
CA ALA A 100 -11.29 -7.67 -1.84
C ALA A 100 -10.80 -6.25 -2.17
N CYS A 101 -9.65 -6.15 -2.85
CA CYS A 101 -9.14 -4.95 -3.46
C CYS A 101 -8.66 -5.26 -4.89
N ARG A 102 -8.56 -4.26 -5.77
CA ARG A 102 -8.05 -4.46 -7.14
C ARG A 102 -6.60 -4.04 -7.30
N SER A 103 -6.10 -3.17 -6.44
CA SER A 103 -4.75 -2.62 -6.55
C SER A 103 -4.10 -2.39 -5.18
N PHE A 104 -2.80 -2.07 -5.21
CA PHE A 104 -2.07 -1.55 -4.06
C PHE A 104 -1.50 -0.18 -4.39
N VAL A 105 -1.45 0.70 -3.39
CA VAL A 105 -0.71 1.95 -3.43
C VAL A 105 0.61 1.78 -2.67
N VAL A 106 1.70 2.28 -3.24
CA VAL A 106 3.04 2.26 -2.64
C VAL A 106 3.35 3.57 -1.92
N SER A 107 4.07 3.50 -0.79
CA SER A 107 4.54 4.68 -0.07
C SER A 107 5.81 5.24 -0.71
N GLY A 108 5.67 6.23 -1.60
CA GLY A 108 6.77 6.93 -2.27
C GLY A 108 6.88 6.65 -3.76
N SER A 109 7.69 7.43 -4.48
CA SER A 109 7.96 7.18 -5.91
C SER A 109 8.46 5.75 -6.10
N PRO A 110 7.91 4.98 -7.07
CA PRO A 110 8.39 3.65 -7.33
C PRO A 110 9.89 3.75 -7.61
N VAL A 111 10.71 3.14 -6.74
CA VAL A 111 12.08 2.83 -7.10
C VAL A 111 11.97 2.06 -8.41
N ARG A 112 12.57 2.58 -9.49
CA ARG A 112 12.61 1.88 -10.77
C ARG A 112 13.35 0.57 -10.53
N VAL A 113 12.62 -0.48 -10.20
CA VAL A 113 13.15 -1.84 -10.24
C VAL A 113 13.34 -2.11 -11.72
N GLY A 114 14.59 -2.07 -12.16
CA GLY A 114 14.99 -2.21 -13.55
C GLY A 114 14.38 -3.47 -14.17
N GLY A 115 13.22 -3.31 -14.80
CA GLY A 115 12.78 -4.20 -15.85
C GLY A 115 13.70 -3.95 -17.02
N ARG A 116 14.45 -4.99 -17.43
CA ARG A 116 15.05 -5.03 -18.77
C ARG A 116 13.93 -4.69 -19.75
N ALA A 117 13.97 -3.48 -20.31
CA ALA A 117 13.40 -3.26 -21.61
C ALA A 117 14.13 -4.24 -22.53
N GLN A 118 13.44 -5.26 -23.01
CA GLN A 118 13.92 -5.97 -24.19
C GLN A 118 13.85 -4.96 -25.33
N ASP A 119 14.96 -4.29 -25.57
CA ASP A 119 15.24 -3.65 -26.85
C ASP A 119 15.30 -4.81 -27.86
N ARG A 120 14.15 -5.09 -28.45
CA ARG A 120 14.05 -6.01 -29.58
C ARG A 120 14.61 -5.23 -30.78
N PRO A 121 15.68 -5.69 -31.45
CA PRO A 121 16.08 -5.05 -32.69
C PRO A 121 14.96 -5.27 -33.71
N VAL A 122 14.42 -4.18 -34.24
CA VAL A 122 13.55 -4.23 -35.42
C VAL A 122 14.42 -4.67 -36.61
N PRO A 123 14.09 -5.75 -37.33
CA PRO A 123 14.87 -6.14 -38.49
C PRO A 123 14.47 -5.30 -39.71
N GLY A 124 15.46 -4.63 -40.30
CA GLY A 124 15.61 -4.44 -41.75
C GLY A 124 14.50 -3.73 -42.54
N GLY A 125 14.74 -2.47 -42.89
CA GLY A 125 14.16 -1.80 -44.07
C GLY A 125 15.28 -1.26 -44.96
N ARG A 126 15.30 -1.68 -46.23
CA ARG A 126 16.34 -1.48 -47.27
C ARG A 126 16.74 -0.02 -47.56
N PRO A 127 17.92 0.21 -48.16
CA PRO A 127 18.36 1.54 -48.57
C PRO A 127 17.59 2.00 -49.82
N VAL A 128 17.21 3.27 -49.86
CA VAL A 128 16.80 3.96 -51.09
C VAL A 128 17.94 4.89 -51.52
N SER A 129 18.47 4.59 -52.69
CA SER A 129 19.49 5.36 -53.41
C SER A 129 18.99 6.75 -53.78
N ALA A 130 19.89 7.71 -53.76
CA ALA A 130 19.88 8.91 -54.59
C ALA A 130 21.30 9.12 -55.14
#